data_AF-A0A0D9NVM7-F1
#
_entry.id   AF-A0A0D9NVM7-F1
#
_cell.length_a   1.000
_cell.length_b   1.000
_cell.length_c   1.000
_cell.angle_alpha   90.00
_cell.angle_beta   90.00
_cell.angle_gamma   90.00
#
_symmetry.space_group_name_H-M   'P 1'
#
loop_
_entity.id
_entity.type
_entity.pdbx_description
1 polymer ?
#
loop_
_entity_poly.entity_id
_entity_poly.type
_entity_poly.pdbx_seq_one_letter_code
_entity_poly.pdbx_strand_id
1 'polypeptide(L)'
;MLTTTREGKIRHLGLSECSAATIRRAHAVHPIAAYQVEYSPLFLDIESDRTGILQTCRELGIAVVAYSPVGRGLLTGAVTSLDDLPPDDWRRGVPKLGGDNFPRIMALVDRIREVARRHGATPAQVCLAWVAAQGDDVIPIPGTTTLKYLEDNTGALKIKLTADEVAELRRYAEETELPGDRYPSSMASLVFRDSVPLE
;
A
#
# COMPACT_ATOMS: atom_id res chain seq x y z
N MET A 1 14.36 -13.61 17.65
CA MET A 1 14.67 -12.32 17.00
C MET A 1 15.79 -11.56 17.72
N LEU A 2 15.66 -11.23 19.00
CA LEU A 2 16.71 -10.46 19.72
C LEU A 2 18.06 -11.19 19.77
N THR A 3 18.07 -12.49 20.11
CA THR A 3 19.29 -13.31 20.08
C THR A 3 19.94 -13.33 18.70
N THR A 4 19.13 -13.56 17.66
CA THR A 4 19.56 -13.54 16.25
C THR A 4 20.18 -12.19 15.84
N THR A 5 19.65 -11.08 16.37
CA THR A 5 20.19 -9.73 16.12
C THR A 5 21.53 -9.55 16.83
N ARG A 6 21.63 -9.96 18.10
CA ARG A 6 22.86 -9.88 18.91
C ARG A 6 23.99 -10.75 18.35
N GLU A 7 23.64 -11.90 17.78
CA GLU A 7 24.57 -12.80 17.07
C GLU A 7 24.97 -12.27 15.68
N GLY A 8 24.46 -11.13 15.24
CA GLY A 8 24.79 -10.53 13.95
C GLY A 8 24.17 -11.24 12.74
N LYS A 9 23.23 -12.16 12.94
CA LYS A 9 22.56 -12.91 11.85
C LYS A 9 21.53 -12.08 11.11
N ILE A 10 20.95 -11.07 11.77
CA ILE A 10 20.04 -10.09 11.17
C ILE A 10 20.45 -8.69 11.60
N ARG A 11 20.33 -7.71 10.69
CA ARG A 11 20.71 -6.31 10.95
C ARG A 11 19.58 -5.48 11.52
N HIS A 12 18.34 -5.75 11.09
CA HIS A 12 17.17 -4.96 11.43
C HIS A 12 15.95 -5.85 11.67
N LEU A 13 15.04 -5.38 12.52
CA LEU A 13 13.74 -5.98 12.72
C LEU A 13 12.68 -5.17 11.96
N GLY A 14 11.73 -5.88 11.35
CA GLY A 14 10.55 -5.29 10.76
C GLY A 14 9.29 -5.98 11.29
N LEU A 15 8.18 -5.27 11.23
CA LEU A 15 6.85 -5.79 11.55
C LEU A 15 5.96 -5.68 10.31
N SER A 16 4.86 -6.42 10.31
CA SER A 16 3.87 -6.38 9.24
C SER A 16 2.50 -6.56 9.85
N GLU A 17 1.54 -5.78 9.36
CA GLU A 17 0.11 -6.01 9.61
C GLU A 17 -0.30 -6.14 11.10
N CYS A 18 0.38 -5.40 11.97
CA CYS A 18 0.05 -5.35 13.40
C CYS A 18 -0.45 -3.97 13.81
N SER A 19 -1.18 -3.93 14.93
CA SER A 19 -1.75 -2.69 15.46
C SER A 19 -0.66 -1.67 15.82
N ALA A 20 -1.01 -0.38 15.84
CA ALA A 20 -0.14 0.67 16.36
C ALA A 20 0.35 0.37 17.80
N ALA A 21 -0.50 -0.22 18.64
CA ALA A 21 -0.13 -0.63 19.99
C ALA A 21 0.97 -1.72 19.98
N THR A 22 0.89 -2.69 19.07
CA THR A 22 1.94 -3.71 18.88
C THR A 22 3.24 -3.09 18.41
N ILE A 23 3.18 -2.16 17.45
CA ILE A 23 4.36 -1.44 16.97
C ILE A 23 5.08 -0.75 18.14
N ARG A 24 4.35 -0.02 18.99
CA ARG A 24 4.95 0.67 20.16
C ARG A 24 5.55 -0.30 21.16
N ARG A 25 4.85 -1.38 21.51
CA ARG A 25 5.36 -2.40 22.44
C ARG A 25 6.65 -3.05 21.91
N ALA A 26 6.65 -3.44 20.65
CA ALA A 26 7.83 -4.05 20.03
C ALA A 26 9.01 -3.07 19.98
N HIS A 27 8.75 -1.82 19.58
CA HIS A 27 9.78 -0.77 19.49
C HIS A 27 10.37 -0.40 20.86
N ALA A 28 9.57 -0.46 21.94
CA ALA A 28 10.05 -0.26 23.31
C ALA A 28 11.04 -1.35 23.76
N VAL A 29 10.96 -2.56 23.20
CA VAL A 29 11.88 -3.67 23.51
C VAL A 29 13.13 -3.63 22.62
N HIS A 30 12.97 -3.32 21.33
CA HIS A 30 14.07 -3.20 20.37
C HIS A 30 13.67 -2.32 19.18
N PRO A 31 14.57 -1.48 18.65
CA PRO A 31 14.26 -0.63 17.50
C PRO A 31 13.69 -1.43 16.31
N ILE A 32 12.49 -1.07 15.89
CA ILE A 32 11.88 -1.57 14.66
C ILE A 32 12.27 -0.62 13.54
N ALA A 33 12.86 -1.14 12.46
CA ALA A 33 13.35 -0.32 11.36
C ALA A 33 12.28 -0.10 10.28
N ALA A 34 11.39 -1.08 10.08
CA ALA A 34 10.40 -1.04 9.02
C ALA A 34 9.06 -1.65 9.45
N TYR A 35 7.97 -1.10 8.91
CA TYR A 35 6.62 -1.62 9.05
C TYR A 35 6.01 -1.84 7.66
N GLN A 36 5.66 -3.08 7.34
CA GLN A 36 5.10 -3.46 6.05
C GLN A 36 3.56 -3.53 6.09
N VAL A 37 2.91 -2.89 5.12
CA VAL A 37 1.44 -2.76 5.07
C VAL A 37 0.95 -2.41 3.66
N GLU A 38 -0.32 -2.69 3.37
CA GLU A 38 -0.92 -2.28 2.11
C GLU A 38 -1.03 -0.76 2.05
N TYR A 39 -0.54 -0.17 0.96
CA TYR A 39 -0.69 1.25 0.75
C TYR A 39 -0.64 1.59 -0.74
N SER A 40 -1.70 2.22 -1.24
CA SER A 40 -1.85 2.65 -2.64
C SER A 40 -2.93 3.74 -2.72
N PRO A 41 -3.10 4.43 -3.86
CA PRO A 41 -4.25 5.32 -4.07
C PRO A 41 -5.62 4.66 -3.85
N LEU A 42 -5.70 3.32 -3.87
CA LEU A 42 -6.96 2.58 -3.64
C LEU A 42 -7.17 2.17 -2.18
N PHE A 43 -6.11 2.12 -1.37
CA PHE A 43 -6.15 1.62 0.00
C PHE A 43 -5.36 2.57 0.90
N LEU A 44 -6.07 3.47 1.59
CA LEU A 44 -5.50 4.50 2.46
C LEU A 44 -5.60 4.15 3.96
N ASP A 45 -5.99 2.92 4.32
CA ASP A 45 -6.26 2.51 5.71
C ASP A 45 -5.15 2.85 6.73
N ILE A 46 -3.88 2.81 6.29
CA ILE A 46 -2.71 3.14 7.12
C ILE A 46 -2.73 4.59 7.62
N GLU A 47 -3.34 5.50 6.87
CA GLU A 47 -3.42 6.94 7.18
C GLU A 47 -4.51 7.26 8.20
N SER A 48 -5.47 6.35 8.42
CA SER A 48 -6.63 6.60 9.26
C SER A 48 -6.27 6.75 10.75
N ASP A 49 -6.85 7.76 11.40
CA ASP A 49 -6.80 7.92 12.87
C ASP A 49 -7.26 6.67 13.63
N ARG A 50 -8.17 5.88 13.03
CA ARG A 50 -8.65 4.61 13.61
C ARG A 50 -7.52 3.59 13.74
N THR A 51 -6.60 3.53 12.78
CA THR A 51 -5.47 2.60 12.84
C THR A 51 -4.30 3.21 13.61
N GLY A 52 -4.07 4.53 13.45
CA GLY A 52 -2.98 5.27 14.08
C GLY A 52 -1.59 4.80 13.64
N ILE A 53 -1.50 4.01 12.56
CA ILE A 53 -0.28 3.29 12.17
C ILE A 53 0.73 4.23 11.54
N LEU A 54 0.35 5.01 10.53
CA LEU A 54 1.27 5.90 9.84
C LEU A 54 1.85 6.94 10.81
N GLN A 55 1.01 7.53 11.66
CA GLN A 55 1.44 8.44 12.71
C GLN A 55 2.44 7.76 13.66
N THR A 56 2.13 6.56 14.14
CA THR A 56 3.03 5.81 15.05
C THR A 56 4.36 5.49 14.39
N CYS A 57 4.38 5.12 13.10
CA CYS A 57 5.61 4.86 12.37
C CYS A 57 6.49 6.12 12.29
N ARG A 58 5.89 7.26 11.93
CA ARG A 58 6.59 8.56 11.84
C ARG A 58 7.15 9.02 13.18
N GLU A 59 6.36 8.93 14.25
CA GLU A 59 6.80 9.29 15.60
C GLU A 59 8.00 8.47 16.08
N LEU A 60 8.08 7.20 15.68
CA LEU A 60 9.14 6.28 16.08
C LEU A 60 10.29 6.19 15.05
N GLY A 61 10.24 6.95 13.96
CA GLY A 61 11.25 6.91 12.89
C GLY A 61 11.30 5.56 12.15
N ILE A 62 10.16 4.88 12.00
CA ILE A 62 10.02 3.59 11.33
C ILE A 62 9.65 3.81 9.87
N ALA A 63 10.39 3.22 8.94
CA ALA A 63 10.05 3.27 7.52
C ALA A 63 8.79 2.45 7.21
N VAL A 64 7.90 2.97 6.36
CA VAL A 64 6.73 2.26 5.85
C VAL A 64 7.09 1.56 4.55
N VAL A 65 6.93 0.23 4.52
CA VAL A 65 7.16 -0.60 3.33
C VAL A 65 5.80 -0.95 2.71
N ALA A 66 5.44 -0.25 1.64
CA ALA A 66 4.12 -0.30 1.02
C ALA A 66 3.99 -1.47 0.03
N TYR A 67 3.24 -2.52 0.41
CA TYR A 67 2.89 -3.60 -0.50
C TYR A 67 1.62 -3.30 -1.29
N SER A 68 1.45 -4.02 -2.41
CA SER A 68 0.37 -3.79 -3.39
C SER A 68 0.23 -2.33 -3.85
N PRO A 69 1.33 -1.59 -4.12
CA PRO A 69 1.25 -0.15 -4.42
C PRO A 69 0.49 0.18 -5.71
N VAL A 70 0.26 -0.81 -6.57
CA VAL A 70 -0.54 -0.71 -7.81
C VAL A 70 -1.98 -1.25 -7.63
N GLY A 71 -2.49 -1.25 -6.39
CA GLY A 71 -3.86 -1.65 -6.06
C GLY A 71 -4.19 -3.07 -6.52
N ARG A 72 -3.27 -4.02 -6.25
CA ARG A 72 -3.43 -5.44 -6.65
C ARG A 72 -3.65 -5.63 -8.16
N GLY A 73 -3.05 -4.74 -8.96
CA GLY A 73 -3.14 -4.73 -10.42
C GLY A 73 -4.29 -3.91 -10.99
N LEU A 74 -5.28 -3.51 -10.17
CA LEU A 74 -6.44 -2.73 -10.66
C LEU A 74 -6.02 -1.36 -11.17
N LEU A 75 -5.08 -0.69 -10.48
CA LEU A 75 -4.64 0.66 -10.84
C LEU A 75 -3.80 0.72 -12.13
N THR A 76 -3.43 -0.44 -12.68
CA THR A 76 -2.81 -0.51 -14.01
C THR A 76 -3.82 -0.25 -15.13
N GLY A 77 -5.11 -0.44 -14.84
CA GLY A 77 -6.18 -0.42 -15.82
C GLY A 77 -6.24 -1.66 -16.72
N ALA A 78 -5.52 -2.72 -16.40
CA ALA A 78 -5.63 -4.00 -17.10
C ALA A 78 -6.92 -4.77 -16.75
N VAL A 79 -7.53 -4.45 -15.60
CA VAL A 79 -8.81 -4.99 -15.14
C VAL A 79 -9.83 -3.87 -15.20
N THR A 80 -10.84 -4.03 -16.04
CA THR A 80 -11.90 -3.04 -16.33
C THR A 80 -13.29 -3.51 -15.86
N SER A 81 -13.39 -4.77 -15.46
CA SER A 81 -14.52 -5.38 -14.76
C SER A 81 -14.02 -6.49 -13.83
N LEU A 82 -14.79 -6.82 -12.78
CA LEU A 82 -14.54 -8.03 -11.98
C LEU A 82 -14.67 -9.33 -12.78
N ASP A 83 -15.31 -9.28 -13.95
CA ASP A 83 -15.42 -10.41 -14.88
C ASP A 83 -14.13 -10.64 -15.70
N ASP A 84 -13.20 -9.67 -15.72
CA ASP A 84 -11.87 -9.86 -16.31
C ASP A 84 -10.98 -10.73 -15.41
N LEU A 85 -11.41 -10.99 -14.17
CA LEU A 85 -10.70 -11.82 -13.21
C LEU A 85 -11.12 -13.29 -13.35
N PRO A 86 -10.18 -14.25 -13.19
CA PRO A 86 -10.52 -15.67 -13.12
C PRO A 86 -11.60 -15.96 -12.07
N PRO A 87 -12.50 -16.94 -12.28
CA PRO A 87 -13.60 -17.23 -11.36
C PRO A 87 -13.17 -17.50 -9.90
N ASP A 88 -11.98 -18.05 -9.71
CA ASP A 88 -11.35 -18.39 -8.44
C ASP A 88 -10.43 -17.29 -7.87
N ASP A 89 -10.36 -16.12 -8.53
CA ASP A 89 -9.57 -14.99 -8.07
C ASP A 89 -10.17 -14.39 -6.78
N TRP A 90 -9.38 -14.40 -5.71
CA TRP A 90 -9.79 -13.93 -4.39
C TRP A 90 -10.19 -12.44 -4.36
N ARG A 91 -9.72 -11.62 -5.33
CA ARG A 91 -10.10 -10.21 -5.45
C ARG A 91 -11.60 -10.05 -5.69
N ARG A 92 -12.27 -11.04 -6.31
CA ARG A 92 -13.72 -11.05 -6.51
C ARG A 92 -14.50 -11.10 -5.18
N GLY A 93 -13.88 -11.58 -4.11
CA GLY A 93 -14.44 -11.62 -2.76
C GLY A 93 -14.06 -10.44 -1.87
N VAL A 94 -13.27 -9.47 -2.36
CA VAL A 94 -12.86 -8.31 -1.57
C VAL A 94 -14.01 -7.31 -1.51
N PRO A 95 -14.57 -7.00 -0.33
CA PRO A 95 -15.74 -6.14 -0.21
C PRO A 95 -15.56 -4.77 -0.86
N LYS A 96 -14.38 -4.12 -0.68
CA LYS A 96 -14.09 -2.80 -1.28
C LYS A 96 -14.14 -2.81 -2.83
N LEU A 97 -13.95 -3.96 -3.48
CA LEU A 97 -13.93 -4.07 -4.94
C LEU A 97 -15.32 -4.39 -5.52
N GLY A 98 -16.31 -4.72 -4.71
CA GLY A 98 -17.62 -5.19 -5.16
C GLY A 98 -18.63 -4.08 -5.46
N GLY A 99 -19.70 -4.44 -6.17
CA GLY A 99 -20.91 -3.64 -6.33
C GLY A 99 -20.66 -2.24 -6.88
N ASP A 100 -21.29 -1.24 -6.25
CA ASP A 100 -21.26 0.16 -6.68
C ASP A 100 -19.89 0.83 -6.52
N ASN A 101 -18.92 0.17 -5.88
CA ASN A 101 -17.57 0.71 -5.71
C ASN A 101 -16.76 0.64 -7.01
N PHE A 102 -16.95 -0.39 -7.82
CA PHE A 102 -16.09 -0.65 -8.97
C PHE A 102 -16.08 0.50 -9.99
N PRO A 103 -17.22 1.12 -10.37
CA PRO A 103 -17.23 2.30 -11.25
C PRO A 103 -16.43 3.50 -10.70
N ARG A 104 -16.39 3.70 -9.38
CA ARG A 104 -15.59 4.76 -8.75
C ARG A 104 -14.11 4.44 -8.76
N ILE A 105 -13.74 3.18 -8.55
CA ILE A 105 -12.36 2.70 -8.73
C ILE A 105 -11.91 2.96 -10.17
N MET A 106 -12.77 2.70 -11.16
CA MET A 106 -12.44 3.01 -12.56
C MET A 106 -12.25 4.50 -12.82
N ALA A 107 -13.01 5.39 -12.17
CA ALA A 107 -12.78 6.82 -12.27
C ALA A 107 -11.39 7.24 -11.73
N LEU A 108 -10.93 6.62 -10.63
CA LEU A 108 -9.55 6.79 -10.15
C LEU A 108 -8.52 6.26 -11.16
N VAL A 109 -8.76 5.08 -11.74
CA VAL A 109 -7.88 4.49 -12.78
C VAL A 109 -7.76 5.43 -13.98
N ASP A 110 -8.87 5.98 -14.46
CA ASP A 110 -8.88 6.91 -15.59
C ASP A 110 -8.12 8.19 -15.28
N ARG A 111 -8.20 8.67 -14.03
CA ARG A 111 -7.38 9.80 -13.61
C ARG A 111 -5.90 9.48 -13.58
N ILE A 112 -5.51 8.33 -13.05
CA ILE A 112 -4.12 7.88 -13.03
C ILE A 112 -3.59 7.76 -14.47
N ARG A 113 -4.39 7.22 -15.41
CA ARG A 113 -4.04 7.14 -16.84
C ARG A 113 -3.80 8.52 -17.44
N GLU A 114 -4.64 9.51 -17.14
CA GLU A 114 -4.46 10.86 -17.66
C GLU A 114 -3.18 11.52 -17.12
N VAL A 115 -2.87 11.34 -15.83
CA VAL A 115 -1.59 11.80 -15.28
C VAL A 115 -0.43 11.05 -15.93
N ALA A 116 -0.53 9.74 -16.10
CA ALA A 116 0.50 8.92 -16.75
C ALA A 116 0.80 9.40 -18.18
N ARG A 117 -0.24 9.76 -18.94
CA ARG A 117 -0.12 10.32 -20.29
C ARG A 117 0.70 11.62 -20.32
N ARG A 118 0.56 12.49 -19.31
CA ARG A 118 1.34 13.75 -19.21
C ARG A 118 2.83 13.51 -19.02
N HIS A 119 3.18 12.42 -18.34
CA HIS A 119 4.56 12.03 -18.06
C HIS A 119 5.13 11.05 -19.10
N GLY A 120 4.34 10.63 -20.09
CA GLY A 120 4.73 9.54 -21.00
C GLY A 120 5.01 8.23 -20.27
N ALA A 121 4.33 8.01 -19.14
CA ALA A 121 4.56 6.92 -18.20
C ALA A 121 3.43 5.88 -18.26
N THR A 122 3.62 4.74 -17.60
CA THR A 122 2.52 3.79 -17.36
C THR A 122 1.71 4.18 -16.11
N PRO A 123 0.43 3.76 -16.00
CA PRO A 123 -0.34 3.94 -14.77
C PRO A 123 0.34 3.34 -13.53
N ALA A 124 1.02 2.19 -13.71
CA ALA A 124 1.79 1.56 -12.65
C ALA A 124 2.91 2.47 -12.13
N GLN A 125 3.67 3.10 -13.03
CA GLN A 125 4.74 4.04 -12.67
C GLN A 125 4.20 5.25 -11.90
N VAL A 126 3.05 5.80 -12.32
CA VAL A 126 2.42 6.91 -11.59
C VAL A 126 1.97 6.49 -10.19
N CYS A 127 1.39 5.31 -10.03
CA CYS A 127 1.01 4.80 -8.70
C CYS A 127 2.24 4.68 -7.78
N LEU A 128 3.33 4.11 -8.30
CA LEU A 128 4.57 3.96 -7.55
C LEU A 128 5.18 5.30 -7.15
N ALA A 129 5.23 6.25 -8.10
CA ALA A 129 5.71 7.59 -7.84
C ALA A 129 4.83 8.34 -6.83
N TRP A 130 3.51 8.15 -6.89
CA TRP A 130 2.58 8.75 -5.95
C TRP A 130 2.74 8.16 -4.54
N VAL A 131 2.89 6.85 -4.39
CA VAL A 131 3.12 6.22 -3.07
C VAL A 131 4.45 6.70 -2.47
N ALA A 132 5.52 6.79 -3.26
CA ALA A 132 6.79 7.34 -2.80
C ALA A 132 6.70 8.84 -2.43
N ALA A 133 5.80 9.60 -3.07
CA ALA A 133 5.60 11.01 -2.77
C ALA A 133 4.90 11.28 -1.42
N GLN A 134 4.45 10.23 -0.71
CA GLN A 134 3.77 10.38 0.59
C GLN A 134 4.72 10.62 1.77
N GLY A 135 6.02 10.48 1.53
CA GLY A 135 7.08 10.83 2.46
C GLY A 135 8.36 10.06 2.15
N ASP A 136 9.51 10.62 2.55
CA ASP A 136 10.82 9.96 2.40
C ASP A 136 10.92 8.65 3.22
N ASP A 137 10.00 8.45 4.14
CA ASP A 137 9.80 7.26 4.96
C ASP A 137 8.96 6.16 4.29
N VAL A 138 8.42 6.39 3.08
CA VAL A 138 7.52 5.45 2.38
C VAL A 138 8.21 4.78 1.19
N ILE A 139 8.33 3.46 1.24
CA ILE A 139 9.05 2.65 0.26
C ILE A 139 8.08 1.65 -0.41
N PRO A 140 7.63 1.90 -1.65
CA PRO A 140 6.79 0.94 -2.38
C PRO A 140 7.61 -0.28 -2.83
N ILE A 141 7.00 -1.47 -2.70
CA ILE A 141 7.62 -2.76 -3.09
C ILE A 141 6.79 -3.49 -4.16
N PRO A 142 6.74 -3.01 -5.41
CA PRO A 142 6.04 -3.71 -6.47
C PRO A 142 6.69 -5.06 -6.79
N GLY A 143 5.89 -6.12 -6.80
CA GLY A 143 6.32 -7.46 -7.24
C GLY A 143 6.17 -7.64 -8.76
N THR A 144 6.98 -8.53 -9.33
CA THR A 144 6.88 -8.94 -10.74
C THR A 144 7.56 -10.30 -10.95
N THR A 145 7.14 -11.04 -11.98
CA THR A 145 7.76 -12.28 -12.46
C THR A 145 8.46 -12.13 -13.82
N THR A 146 8.40 -10.95 -14.44
CA THR A 146 8.99 -10.71 -15.77
C THR A 146 9.93 -9.52 -15.77
N LEU A 147 10.95 -9.58 -16.62
CA LEU A 147 11.91 -8.48 -16.79
C LEU A 147 11.22 -7.20 -17.29
N LYS A 148 10.28 -7.31 -18.22
CA LYS A 148 9.50 -6.18 -18.75
C LYS A 148 8.87 -5.35 -17.62
N TYR A 149 8.21 -5.99 -16.66
CA TYR A 149 7.57 -5.27 -15.55
C TYR A 149 8.57 -4.84 -14.48
N LEU A 150 9.73 -5.50 -14.35
CA LEU A 150 10.82 -5.01 -13.50
C LEU A 150 11.35 -3.67 -14.03
N GLU A 151 11.57 -3.60 -15.34
CA GLU A 151 11.99 -2.38 -16.03
C GLU A 151 10.93 -1.28 -15.91
N ASP A 152 9.65 -1.63 -16.10
CA ASP A 152 8.54 -0.70 -15.93
C ASP A 152 8.47 -0.13 -14.50
N ASN A 153 8.51 -1.00 -13.49
CA ASN A 153 8.52 -0.61 -12.08
C ASN A 153 9.71 0.29 -11.73
N THR A 154 10.90 -0.04 -12.25
CA THR A 154 12.12 0.75 -12.03
C THR A 154 12.02 2.12 -12.71
N GLY A 155 11.33 2.21 -13.85
CA GLY A 155 11.04 3.45 -14.55
C GLY A 155 10.30 4.48 -13.70
N ALA A 156 9.53 4.05 -12.69
CA ALA A 156 8.83 4.93 -11.76
C ALA A 156 9.76 5.92 -11.04
N LEU A 157 11.02 5.55 -10.79
CA LEU A 157 12.01 6.42 -10.14
C LEU A 157 12.33 7.70 -10.94
N LYS A 158 12.06 7.67 -12.25
CA LYS A 158 12.25 8.81 -13.16
C LYS A 158 11.04 9.74 -13.20
N ILE A 159 9.90 9.30 -12.68
CA ILE A 159 8.67 10.09 -12.68
C ILE A 159 8.73 11.08 -11.51
N LYS A 160 8.55 12.35 -11.82
CA LYS A 160 8.51 13.44 -10.84
C LYS A 160 7.14 14.09 -10.91
N LEU A 161 6.21 13.56 -10.11
CA LEU A 161 4.89 14.17 -9.97
C LEU A 161 5.04 15.55 -9.32
N THR A 162 4.33 16.52 -9.86
CA THR A 162 4.21 17.85 -9.23
C THR A 162 3.35 17.76 -7.96
N ALA A 163 3.48 18.76 -7.07
CA ALA A 163 2.63 18.83 -5.87
C ALA A 163 1.13 18.84 -6.24
N ASP A 164 0.78 19.54 -7.32
CA ASP A 164 -0.61 19.60 -7.82
C ASP A 164 -1.10 18.24 -8.33
N GLU A 165 -0.26 17.46 -9.00
CA GLU A 165 -0.62 16.11 -9.45
C GLU A 165 -0.74 15.13 -8.28
N VAL A 166 0.12 15.24 -7.28
CA VAL A 166 0.01 14.45 -6.04
C VAL A 166 -1.30 14.77 -5.32
N ALA A 167 -1.62 16.06 -5.15
CA ALA A 167 -2.84 16.54 -4.52
C ALA A 167 -4.10 16.17 -5.34
N GLU A 168 -3.99 16.22 -6.67
CA GLU A 168 -5.05 15.79 -7.57
C GLU A 168 -5.35 14.31 -7.38
N LEU A 169 -4.35 13.42 -7.50
CA LEU A 169 -4.53 11.99 -7.31
C LEU A 169 -5.00 11.64 -5.90
N ARG A 170 -4.54 12.38 -4.89
CA ARG A 170 -5.00 12.30 -3.50
C ARG A 170 -6.51 12.52 -3.39
N ARG A 171 -7.03 13.59 -4.00
CA ARG A 171 -8.47 13.87 -3.99
C ARG A 171 -9.28 12.71 -4.59
N TYR A 172 -8.84 12.17 -5.73
CA TYR A 172 -9.53 11.01 -6.33
C TYR A 172 -9.42 9.75 -5.48
N ALA A 173 -8.27 9.53 -4.83
CA ALA A 173 -8.07 8.41 -3.90
C ALA A 173 -9.06 8.50 -2.72
N GLU A 174 -9.18 9.68 -2.10
CA GLU A 174 -10.13 9.94 -1.01
C GLU A 174 -11.60 9.81 -1.46
N GLU A 175 -11.94 10.27 -2.67
CA GLU A 175 -13.27 10.05 -3.26
C GLU A 175 -13.58 8.57 -3.53
N THR A 176 -12.54 7.71 -3.58
CA THR A 176 -12.66 6.25 -3.67
C THR A 176 -12.53 5.51 -2.33
N GLU A 177 -12.43 6.23 -1.21
CA GLU A 177 -12.55 5.63 0.12
C GLU A 177 -14.01 5.27 0.43
N LEU A 178 -14.42 4.16 -0.17
CA LEU A 178 -15.77 3.62 -0.12
C LEU A 178 -15.89 2.55 0.97
N PRO A 179 -17.12 2.28 1.46
CA PRO A 179 -17.36 1.20 2.41
C PRO A 179 -16.88 -0.15 1.85
N GLY A 180 -16.23 -0.93 2.72
CA GLY A 180 -15.80 -2.29 2.42
C GLY A 180 -14.40 -2.56 2.95
N ASP A 181 -14.22 -3.74 3.54
CA ASP A 181 -12.91 -4.18 4.02
C ASP A 181 -11.96 -4.47 2.86
N ARG A 182 -10.66 -4.30 3.13
CA ARG A 182 -9.59 -4.61 2.16
C ARG A 182 -9.34 -6.10 1.98
N TYR A 183 -9.87 -6.96 2.83
CA TYR A 183 -9.83 -8.41 2.67
C TYR A 183 -11.21 -9.04 2.85
N PRO A 184 -11.47 -10.20 2.24
CA PRO A 184 -12.63 -11.01 2.59
C PRO A 184 -12.62 -11.35 4.09
N SER A 185 -13.78 -11.58 4.69
CA SER A 185 -13.92 -11.90 6.10
C SER A 185 -13.10 -13.12 6.55
N SER A 186 -12.93 -14.12 5.67
CA SER A 186 -12.08 -15.29 5.89
C SER A 186 -10.60 -14.94 6.09
N MET A 187 -10.18 -13.76 5.63
CA MET A 187 -8.82 -13.22 5.71
C MET A 187 -8.71 -12.01 6.66
N ALA A 188 -9.79 -11.63 7.36
CA ALA A 188 -9.80 -10.48 8.26
C ALA A 188 -8.77 -10.60 9.39
N SER A 189 -8.45 -11.83 9.82
CA SER A 189 -7.41 -12.05 10.83
C SER A 189 -5.99 -11.73 10.35
N LEU A 190 -5.75 -11.48 9.06
CA LEU A 190 -4.42 -11.20 8.54
C LEU A 190 -3.98 -9.74 8.76
N VAL A 191 -4.89 -8.86 9.18
CA VAL A 191 -4.67 -7.42 9.14
C VAL A 191 -4.75 -6.77 10.52
N PHE A 192 -3.85 -5.82 10.76
CA PHE A 192 -3.80 -4.96 11.96
C PHE A 192 -3.96 -5.70 13.30
N ARG A 193 -3.36 -6.89 13.42
CA ARG A 193 -3.49 -7.72 14.63
C ARG A 193 -2.79 -7.10 15.83
N ASP A 194 -3.46 -7.16 16.98
CA ASP A 194 -2.86 -6.76 18.24
C ASP A 194 -2.11 -7.93 18.89
N SER A 195 -1.08 -7.63 19.68
CA SER A 195 -0.39 -8.58 20.54
C SER A 195 -0.82 -8.44 22.00
N VAL A 196 -0.49 -9.43 22.81
CA VAL A 196 -0.61 -9.30 24.27
C VAL A 196 0.26 -8.14 24.80
N PRO A 197 -0.16 -7.44 25.86
CA PRO A 197 0.66 -6.43 26.53
C PRO A 197 2.00 -6.98 27.02
N LEU A 198 2.97 -6.09 27.24
CA LEU A 198 4.18 -6.44 27.98
C LEU A 198 3.84 -6.46 29.47
N GLU A 199 4.33 -7.46 30.18
CA GLU A 199 4.30 -7.53 31.65
C GLU A 199 5.32 -6.55 32.28
#